data_AF-F3Y9C1-F1
#
_entry.id   AF-F3Y9C1-F1
#
_cell.length_a   1.000
_cell.length_b   1.000
_cell.length_c   1.000
_cell.angle_alpha   90.00
_cell.angle_beta   90.00
_cell.angle_gamma   90.00
#
_symmetry.space_group_name_H-M   'P 1'
#
loop_
_entity.id
_entity.type
_entity.pdbx_description
1 polymer ?
#
loop_
_entity_poly.entity_id
_entity_poly.type
_entity_poly.pdbx_seq_one_letter_code
_entity_poly.pdbx_strand_id
1 'polypeptide(L)'
;MKKKLFATFGPIICATILLAIFLFAPFKIDLDSTKVLKSASTSMGTNVLRGNAIKNKALASKEYIPFLGSSELSRISPFHPSVLAEKYHRNYQPFLLGAPGTQSLTQSFMIQSADGNLRHKKVVFILSPQWFVKGGIKNDYFNAYYSELQIYQWITKLEKVHEKDVYLANRLMDFPKVRKNDYLIWILKEIREYKIPSNSELSYMRLKLNMLSREDELFGKIGMISKENKVKSQTKKLPNQYNEAELYRLAGKIGKKSTTNNSFEIDNHFYTTRLKKKIKTFRGAQKHIDYRYSPEYSDFQLALNQLADERAEVLFILPPVNKEWSTYTGLSEKMLRGFAKKVRYQLEDQGFTNIADFTGQVDTPYFMADTIHLGWRGWLAADQWIAPFLKEKPISPPKYKLNSQFFTKNWQQMNPDEIKGEYK
;
A
#
# COMPACT_ATOMS: atom_id res chain seq x y z
N MET A 1 7.21 32.28 49.90
CA MET A 1 7.38 31.05 49.07
C MET A 1 6.34 30.91 47.95
N LYS A 2 5.02 31.06 48.20
CA LYS A 2 3.96 30.91 47.17
C LYS A 2 4.12 31.83 45.93
N LYS A 3 4.45 33.12 46.10
CA LYS A 3 4.68 34.06 44.98
C LYS A 3 5.90 33.71 44.11
N LYS A 4 6.99 33.20 44.71
CA LYS A 4 8.18 32.75 43.96
C LYS A 4 7.91 31.46 43.21
N LEU A 5 7.20 30.49 43.81
CA LEU A 5 6.81 29.26 43.11
C LEU A 5 5.89 29.55 41.91
N PHE A 6 4.92 30.46 42.05
CA PHE A 6 4.01 30.82 40.95
C PHE A 6 4.73 31.64 39.86
N ALA A 7 5.70 32.49 40.19
CA ALA A 7 6.51 33.19 39.20
C ALA A 7 7.42 32.23 38.39
N THR A 8 7.90 31.14 39.00
CA THR A 8 8.76 30.14 38.33
C THR A 8 7.95 29.10 37.55
N PHE A 9 6.87 28.57 38.10
CA PHE A 9 6.07 27.51 37.47
C PHE A 9 4.82 28.01 36.74
N GLY A 10 4.33 29.21 37.06
CA GLY A 10 3.15 29.81 36.42
C GLY A 10 3.27 29.90 34.90
N PRO A 11 4.40 30.38 34.33
CA PRO A 11 4.60 30.38 32.88
C PRO A 11 4.55 28.98 32.27
N ILE A 12 5.10 27.96 32.94
CA ILE A 12 5.10 26.57 32.47
C ILE A 12 3.69 25.99 32.51
N ILE A 13 2.94 26.22 33.59
CA ILE A 13 1.55 25.78 33.74
C ILE A 13 0.68 26.46 32.68
N CYS A 14 0.81 27.78 32.51
CA CYS A 14 0.10 28.52 31.48
C CYS A 14 0.44 28.01 30.07
N ALA A 15 1.71 27.78 29.75
CA ALA A 15 2.13 27.23 28.47
C ALA A 15 1.55 25.82 28.23
N THR A 16 1.54 24.97 29.25
CA THR A 16 0.95 23.62 29.19
C THR A 16 -0.56 23.68 28.96
N ILE A 17 -1.27 24.58 29.66
CA ILE A 17 -2.70 24.80 29.47
C ILE A 17 -2.98 25.34 28.07
N LEU A 18 -2.22 26.31 27.58
CA LEU A 18 -2.38 26.86 26.24
C LEU A 18 -2.10 25.83 25.15
N LEU A 19 -1.09 24.98 25.33
CA LEU A 19 -0.81 23.88 24.42
C LEU A 19 -1.93 22.84 24.44
N ALA A 20 -2.46 22.51 25.61
CA ALA A 20 -3.62 21.64 25.73
C ALA A 20 -4.84 22.26 25.03
N ILE A 21 -5.14 23.53 25.26
CA ILE A 21 -6.21 24.25 24.56
C ILE A 21 -5.97 24.21 23.04
N PHE A 22 -4.74 24.44 22.56
CA PHE A 22 -4.43 24.41 21.13
C PHE A 22 -4.65 23.00 20.52
N LEU A 23 -4.24 21.94 21.23
CA LEU A 23 -4.44 20.56 20.80
C LEU A 23 -5.90 20.10 20.94
N PHE A 24 -6.71 20.67 21.83
CA PHE A 24 -8.10 20.23 22.05
C PHE A 24 -9.17 21.21 21.56
N ALA A 25 -8.80 22.41 21.08
CA ALA A 25 -9.75 23.42 20.62
C ALA A 25 -10.41 23.02 19.28
N PRO A 26 -11.71 23.29 19.08
CA PRO A 26 -12.44 22.85 17.88
C PRO A 26 -12.21 23.75 16.64
N PHE A 27 -10.99 24.24 16.38
CA PHE A 27 -10.70 24.97 15.15
C PHE A 27 -10.56 24.02 13.95
N LYS A 28 -11.10 24.44 12.79
CA LYS A 28 -11.04 23.67 11.54
C LYS A 28 -9.76 23.96 10.78
N ILE A 29 -9.06 22.90 10.35
CA ILE A 29 -7.90 23.00 9.46
C ILE A 29 -8.36 22.62 8.05
N ASP A 30 -8.07 23.49 7.07
CA ASP A 30 -8.33 23.17 5.66
C ASP A 30 -7.34 22.09 5.19
N LEU A 31 -7.89 20.89 5.06
CA LEU A 31 -7.22 19.66 4.60
C LEU A 31 -7.96 19.02 3.42
N ASP A 32 -9.14 19.51 3.07
CA ASP A 32 -10.05 19.04 2.02
C ASP A 32 -10.06 19.94 0.79
N SER A 33 -9.36 21.07 0.79
CA SER A 33 -9.17 21.84 -0.44
C SER A 33 -8.61 20.98 -1.57
N THR A 34 -9.14 21.19 -2.78
CA THR A 34 -8.74 20.47 -4.00
C THR A 34 -7.21 20.50 -4.19
N LYS A 35 -6.56 21.61 -3.84
CA LYS A 35 -5.10 21.75 -3.92
C LYS A 35 -4.38 20.76 -2.99
N VAL A 36 -4.83 20.63 -1.74
CA VAL A 36 -4.22 19.71 -0.76
C VAL A 36 -4.45 18.27 -1.20
N LEU A 37 -5.68 17.91 -1.57
CA LEU A 37 -6.00 16.54 -1.98
C LEU A 37 -5.28 16.13 -3.27
N LYS A 38 -5.22 17.00 -4.29
CA LYS A 38 -4.47 16.75 -5.53
C LYS A 38 -2.98 16.60 -5.26
N SER A 39 -2.40 17.46 -4.41
CA SER A 39 -1.00 17.34 -3.98
C SER A 39 -0.74 16.03 -3.26
N ALA A 40 -1.61 15.65 -2.32
CA ALA A 40 -1.49 14.44 -1.53
C ALA A 40 -1.62 13.17 -2.38
N SER A 41 -2.51 13.17 -3.37
CA SER A 41 -2.82 12.01 -4.22
C SER A 41 -1.60 11.41 -4.92
N THR A 42 -0.58 12.21 -5.23
CA THR A 42 0.66 11.74 -5.89
C THR A 42 1.89 11.78 -4.98
N SER A 43 1.72 12.24 -3.74
CA SER A 43 2.84 12.47 -2.82
C SER A 43 3.50 11.18 -2.36
N MET A 44 2.70 10.15 -2.03
CA MET A 44 3.14 8.96 -1.30
C MET A 44 3.83 9.32 0.04
N GLY A 45 3.44 10.44 0.64
CA GLY A 45 4.06 10.96 1.86
C GLY A 45 3.77 10.07 3.07
N THR A 46 4.80 9.74 3.85
CA THR A 46 4.67 8.87 5.05
C THR A 46 3.63 9.38 6.04
N ASN A 47 3.55 10.71 6.23
CA ASN A 47 2.54 11.32 7.11
C ASN A 47 1.12 11.11 6.60
N VAL A 48 0.88 11.17 5.27
CA VAL A 48 -0.43 10.88 4.68
C VAL A 48 -0.79 9.40 4.81
N LEU A 49 0.18 8.50 4.65
CA LEU A 49 -0.04 7.05 4.74
C LEU A 49 -0.29 6.58 6.19
N ARG A 50 0.40 7.19 7.16
CA ARG A 50 0.25 6.91 8.60
C ARG A 50 -0.93 7.66 9.23
N GLY A 51 -1.30 8.80 8.66
CA GLY A 51 -2.40 9.65 9.07
C GLY A 51 -3.75 9.22 8.51
N ASN A 52 -4.82 9.86 8.97
CA ASN A 52 -6.20 9.65 8.53
C ASN A 52 -6.79 10.90 7.88
N ALA A 53 -6.47 12.11 8.36
CA ALA A 53 -7.16 13.34 8.03
C ALA A 53 -7.21 13.62 6.52
N ILE A 54 -6.04 13.63 5.84
CA ILE A 54 -5.97 13.92 4.41
C ILE A 54 -6.49 12.74 3.57
N LYS A 55 -6.05 11.51 3.88
CA LYS A 55 -6.42 10.35 3.07
C LYS A 55 -7.93 10.08 3.16
N ASN A 56 -8.53 10.17 4.34
CA ASN A 56 -9.96 9.91 4.51
C ASN A 56 -10.80 10.99 3.84
N LYS A 57 -10.39 12.27 3.86
CA LYS A 57 -11.02 13.34 3.08
C LYS A 57 -10.98 13.07 1.58
N ALA A 58 -9.82 12.64 1.05
CA ALA A 58 -9.71 12.24 -0.35
C ALA A 58 -10.60 11.03 -0.67
N LEU A 59 -10.50 9.99 0.15
CA LEU A 59 -11.25 8.75 -0.02
C LEU A 59 -12.75 8.92 0.24
N ALA A 60 -13.23 9.96 0.92
CA ALA A 60 -14.66 10.25 1.02
C ALA A 60 -15.23 10.71 -0.35
N SER A 61 -14.42 11.43 -1.14
CA SER A 61 -14.80 11.91 -2.47
C SER A 61 -15.00 10.77 -3.48
N LYS A 62 -15.75 11.04 -4.56
CA LYS A 62 -15.83 10.12 -5.73
C LYS A 62 -14.69 10.32 -6.73
N GLU A 63 -13.92 11.40 -6.58
CA GLU A 63 -12.83 11.76 -7.49
C GLU A 63 -11.61 10.87 -7.28
N TYR A 64 -11.24 10.59 -6.02
CA TYR A 64 -10.03 9.86 -5.68
C TYR A 64 -10.29 8.36 -5.52
N ILE A 65 -9.52 7.56 -6.27
CA ILE A 65 -9.54 6.09 -6.20
C ILE A 65 -8.24 5.63 -5.52
N PRO A 66 -8.29 4.81 -4.47
CA PRO A 66 -7.09 4.29 -3.82
C PRO A 66 -6.32 3.34 -4.75
N PHE A 67 -5.03 3.62 -4.89
CA PHE A 67 -4.06 2.75 -5.55
C PHE A 67 -3.07 2.26 -4.49
N LEU A 68 -3.31 1.03 -4.05
CA LEU A 68 -2.55 0.27 -3.06
C LEU A 68 -1.35 -0.40 -3.74
N GLY A 69 -0.19 -0.34 -3.08
CA GLY A 69 1.07 -0.81 -3.65
C GLY A 69 2.29 -0.42 -2.81
N SER A 70 3.46 -0.33 -3.44
CA SER A 70 4.72 0.07 -2.83
C SER A 70 5.50 1.09 -3.69
N SER A 71 6.78 0.84 -3.98
CA SER A 71 7.66 1.75 -4.71
C SER A 71 7.35 1.86 -6.21
N GLU A 72 6.63 0.91 -6.80
CA GLU A 72 6.18 0.93 -8.19
C GLU A 72 5.35 2.18 -8.50
N LEU A 73 4.50 2.62 -7.57
CA LEU A 73 3.67 3.82 -7.71
C LEU A 73 4.50 5.11 -7.84
N SER A 74 5.81 5.07 -7.55
CA SER A 74 6.72 6.20 -7.74
C SER A 74 7.33 6.28 -9.14
N ARG A 75 7.15 5.27 -10.00
CA ARG A 75 7.72 5.19 -11.35
C ARG A 75 6.94 6.05 -12.35
N ILE A 76 6.84 7.36 -12.06
CA ILE A 76 6.12 8.31 -12.92
C ILE A 76 6.77 8.39 -14.31
N SER A 77 6.02 7.95 -15.32
CA SER A 77 6.31 7.98 -16.75
C SER A 77 5.06 8.48 -17.50
N PRO A 78 5.10 8.72 -18.82
CA PRO A 78 3.90 9.06 -19.60
C PRO A 78 2.76 8.06 -19.45
N PHE A 79 3.05 6.79 -19.17
CA PHE A 79 2.05 5.72 -19.09
C PHE A 79 1.57 5.46 -17.67
N HIS A 80 2.10 6.16 -16.67
CA HIS A 80 1.70 5.99 -15.27
C HIS A 80 0.21 6.35 -15.09
N PRO A 81 -0.56 5.63 -14.24
CA PRO A 81 -2.00 5.86 -14.08
C PRO A 81 -2.39 7.32 -13.79
N SER A 82 -1.67 8.01 -12.89
CA SER A 82 -1.94 9.43 -12.60
C SER A 82 -1.69 10.36 -13.80
N VAL A 83 -0.77 9.99 -14.70
CA VAL A 83 -0.47 10.80 -15.91
C VAL A 83 -1.54 10.58 -16.97
N LEU A 84 -1.96 9.33 -17.18
CA LEU A 84 -3.04 9.00 -18.12
C LEU A 84 -4.37 9.60 -17.66
N ALA A 85 -4.68 9.54 -16.36
CA ALA A 85 -5.88 10.15 -15.79
C ALA A 85 -5.90 11.67 -15.98
N GLU A 86 -4.79 12.37 -15.70
CA GLU A 86 -4.67 13.82 -15.91
C GLU A 86 -4.71 14.19 -17.41
N LYS A 87 -3.96 13.49 -18.27
CA LYS A 87 -3.86 13.82 -19.71
C LYS A 87 -5.20 13.66 -20.44
N TYR A 88 -5.93 12.60 -20.13
CA TYR A 88 -7.17 12.24 -20.82
C TYR A 88 -8.42 12.63 -20.04
N HIS A 89 -8.28 13.50 -19.03
CA HIS A 89 -9.38 14.06 -18.25
C HIS A 89 -10.36 13.00 -17.75
N ARG A 90 -9.83 11.90 -17.20
CA ARG A 90 -10.67 10.81 -16.69
C ARG A 90 -11.50 11.31 -15.51
N ASN A 91 -12.65 10.68 -15.32
CA ASN A 91 -13.57 10.97 -14.22
C ASN A 91 -13.09 10.48 -12.85
N TYR A 92 -11.80 10.13 -12.72
CA TYR A 92 -11.17 9.68 -11.50
C TYR A 92 -9.70 10.11 -11.47
N GLN A 93 -9.14 10.18 -10.27
CA GLN A 93 -7.74 10.45 -9.99
C GLN A 93 -7.18 9.36 -9.06
N PRO A 94 -6.05 8.72 -9.42
CA PRO A 94 -5.38 7.80 -8.51
C PRO A 94 -4.88 8.52 -7.25
N PHE A 95 -5.22 7.99 -6.08
CA PHE A 95 -4.63 8.37 -4.80
C PHE A 95 -3.65 7.27 -4.38
N LEU A 96 -2.35 7.55 -4.50
CA LEU A 96 -1.27 6.59 -4.33
C LEU A 96 -1.05 6.28 -2.84
N LEU A 97 -1.61 5.15 -2.39
CA LEU A 97 -1.50 4.61 -1.04
C LEU A 97 -0.44 3.51 -0.96
N GLY A 98 0.80 3.89 -1.24
CA GLY A 98 1.94 2.99 -1.18
C GLY A 98 3.25 3.76 -1.23
N ALA A 99 4.31 3.15 -0.72
CA ALA A 99 5.65 3.72 -0.70
C ALA A 99 6.71 2.61 -0.57
N PRO A 100 8.01 2.89 -0.74
CA PRO A 100 9.04 1.85 -0.62
C PRO A 100 8.94 1.12 0.73
N GLY A 101 8.68 -0.18 0.70
CA GLY A 101 8.54 -1.02 1.89
C GLY A 101 7.11 -1.16 2.45
N THR A 102 6.11 -0.47 1.92
CA THR A 102 4.71 -0.80 2.27
C THR A 102 4.37 -2.18 1.71
N GLN A 103 3.80 -3.03 2.55
CA GLN A 103 3.33 -4.38 2.22
C GLN A 103 1.93 -4.57 2.82
N SER A 104 1.39 -5.79 2.79
CA SER A 104 -0.02 -6.03 3.09
C SER A 104 -0.41 -5.64 4.51
N LEU A 105 0.42 -5.95 5.52
CA LEU A 105 0.16 -5.57 6.91
C LEU A 105 0.03 -4.04 7.10
N THR A 106 0.91 -3.27 6.45
CA THR A 106 0.83 -1.80 6.53
C THR A 106 -0.40 -1.27 5.78
N GLN A 107 -0.75 -1.89 4.65
CA GLN A 107 -1.89 -1.48 3.84
C GLN A 107 -3.22 -1.89 4.47
N SER A 108 -3.28 -2.98 5.24
CA SER A 108 -4.48 -3.34 5.99
C SER A 108 -4.85 -2.27 7.01
N PHE A 109 -3.88 -1.63 7.67
CA PHE A 109 -4.15 -0.47 8.52
C PHE A 109 -4.67 0.72 7.73
N MET A 110 -4.14 0.99 6.53
CA MET A 110 -4.60 2.10 5.69
C MET A 110 -6.06 1.90 5.24
N ILE A 111 -6.44 0.67 4.88
CA ILE A 111 -7.81 0.29 4.49
C ILE A 111 -8.72 0.41 5.72
N GLN A 112 -8.36 -0.23 6.83
CA GLN A 112 -9.16 -0.28 8.05
C GLN A 112 -9.38 1.12 8.67
N SER A 113 -8.37 1.99 8.61
CA SER A 113 -8.47 3.37 9.12
C SER A 113 -9.18 4.33 8.17
N ALA A 114 -9.51 3.89 6.95
CA ALA A 114 -10.32 4.68 6.01
C ALA A 114 -11.77 4.88 6.50
N ASP A 115 -12.20 4.16 7.53
CA ASP A 115 -13.42 4.45 8.30
C ASP A 115 -14.69 4.51 7.45
N GLY A 116 -14.98 3.46 6.68
CA GLY A 116 -16.17 3.42 5.83
C GLY A 116 -16.05 4.21 4.53
N ASN A 117 -14.99 5.02 4.33
CA ASN A 117 -14.81 5.79 3.11
C ASN A 117 -14.49 4.92 1.88
N LEU A 118 -14.14 3.65 2.10
CA LEU A 118 -13.95 2.66 1.04
C LEU A 118 -15.21 1.84 0.75
N ARG A 119 -16.30 2.08 1.49
CA ARG A 119 -17.52 1.29 1.37
C ARG A 119 -18.06 1.34 -0.04
N HIS A 120 -18.18 0.18 -0.68
CA HIS A 120 -18.64 0.04 -2.08
C HIS A 120 -17.79 0.77 -3.13
N LYS A 121 -16.53 1.10 -2.83
CA LYS A 121 -15.63 1.76 -3.77
C LYS A 121 -14.77 0.79 -4.55
N LYS A 122 -14.30 1.26 -5.71
CA LYS A 122 -13.27 0.57 -6.49
C LYS A 122 -11.89 0.84 -5.90
N VAL A 123 -11.05 -0.18 -5.90
CA VAL A 123 -9.68 -0.15 -5.39
C VAL A 123 -8.76 -0.84 -6.40
N VAL A 124 -7.57 -0.28 -6.61
CA VAL A 124 -6.51 -0.97 -7.37
C VAL A 124 -5.43 -1.41 -6.40
N PHE A 125 -5.04 -2.68 -6.41
CA PHE A 125 -4.04 -3.25 -5.51
C PHE A 125 -2.95 -3.97 -6.30
N ILE A 126 -1.72 -3.45 -6.25
CA ILE A 126 -0.57 -4.06 -6.90
C ILE A 126 0.17 -4.98 -5.90
N LEU A 127 0.33 -6.26 -6.25
CA LEU A 127 0.94 -7.26 -5.36
C LEU A 127 2.30 -7.69 -5.90
N SER A 128 3.36 -7.19 -5.28
CA SER A 128 4.73 -7.48 -5.71
C SER A 128 5.20 -8.83 -5.14
N PRO A 129 5.72 -9.76 -5.96
CA PRO A 129 6.23 -11.05 -5.48
C PRO A 129 7.28 -10.93 -4.37
N GLN A 130 8.07 -9.85 -4.40
CA GLN A 130 9.19 -9.62 -3.49
C GLN A 130 8.76 -9.30 -2.06
N TRP A 131 7.46 -9.10 -1.80
CA TRP A 131 6.95 -8.98 -0.44
C TRP A 131 6.91 -10.34 0.27
N PHE A 132 6.70 -11.42 -0.50
CA PHE A 132 6.46 -12.76 0.00
C PHE A 132 7.74 -13.53 0.31
N VAL A 133 8.73 -12.85 0.91
CA VAL A 133 9.96 -13.50 1.38
C VAL A 133 9.71 -14.33 2.64
N LYS A 134 10.56 -15.32 2.91
CA LYS A 134 10.46 -16.22 4.08
C LYS A 134 10.27 -15.49 5.43
N GLY A 135 10.91 -14.34 5.61
CA GLY A 135 10.80 -13.54 6.83
C GLY A 135 9.63 -12.55 6.87
N GLY A 136 8.86 -12.43 5.78
CA GLY A 136 7.83 -11.40 5.59
C GLY A 136 8.40 -9.97 5.59
N ILE A 137 7.55 -9.00 5.93
CA ILE A 137 7.94 -7.59 6.06
C ILE A 137 9.09 -7.40 7.06
N LYS A 138 10.11 -6.63 6.65
CA LYS A 138 11.25 -6.27 7.51
C LYS A 138 10.84 -5.27 8.58
N ASN A 139 11.51 -5.33 9.75
CA ASN A 139 11.30 -4.39 10.85
C ASN A 139 11.43 -2.92 10.41
N ASP A 140 12.43 -2.56 9.61
CA ASP A 140 12.62 -1.17 9.17
C ASP A 140 11.47 -0.67 8.29
N TYR A 141 10.94 -1.55 7.43
CA TYR A 141 9.78 -1.24 6.59
C TYR A 141 8.51 -1.08 7.43
N PHE A 142 8.24 -2.01 8.35
CA PHE A 142 7.14 -1.85 9.30
C PHE A 142 7.29 -0.57 10.12
N ASN A 143 8.48 -0.29 10.65
CA ASN A 143 8.75 0.88 11.49
C ASN A 143 8.52 2.20 10.77
N ALA A 144 8.78 2.26 9.46
CA ALA A 144 8.58 3.44 8.64
C ALA A 144 7.11 3.83 8.48
N TYR A 145 6.19 2.85 8.53
CA TYR A 145 4.75 3.07 8.31
C TYR A 145 3.86 2.69 9.49
N TYR A 146 4.43 2.21 10.60
CA TYR A 146 3.72 1.98 11.85
C TYR A 146 3.00 3.25 12.32
N SER A 147 1.71 3.11 12.63
CA SER A 147 0.85 4.21 13.08
C SER A 147 0.05 3.81 14.32
N GLU A 148 0.41 4.39 15.47
CA GLU A 148 -0.38 4.24 16.71
C GLU A 148 -1.80 4.77 16.54
N LEU A 149 -1.96 5.83 15.74
CA LEU A 149 -3.26 6.41 15.39
C LEU A 149 -4.19 5.32 14.82
N GLN A 150 -3.72 4.60 13.80
CA GLN A 150 -4.52 3.59 13.10
C GLN A 150 -4.76 2.35 13.98
N ILE A 151 -3.78 1.96 14.79
CA ILE A 151 -3.91 0.83 15.72
C ILE A 151 -4.91 1.14 16.85
N TYR A 152 -4.83 2.33 17.46
CA TYR A 152 -5.81 2.72 18.48
C TYR A 152 -7.20 2.89 17.86
N GLN A 153 -7.31 3.38 16.62
CA GLN A 153 -8.59 3.43 15.90
C GLN A 153 -9.17 2.02 15.66
N TRP A 154 -8.35 1.03 15.33
CA TRP A 154 -8.77 -0.37 15.24
C TRP A 154 -9.31 -0.88 16.57
N ILE A 155 -8.50 -0.81 17.63
CA ILE A 155 -8.85 -1.38 18.93
C ILE A 155 -10.12 -0.73 19.49
N THR A 156 -10.25 0.60 19.37
CA THR A 156 -11.41 1.34 19.90
C THR A 156 -12.72 1.08 19.16
N LYS A 157 -12.66 0.45 17.99
CA LYS A 157 -13.81 0.05 17.15
C LYS A 157 -14.11 -1.44 17.22
N LEU A 158 -13.38 -2.23 18.02
CA LEU A 158 -13.68 -3.64 18.21
C LEU A 158 -15.01 -3.80 18.97
N GLU A 159 -16.05 -4.23 18.26
CA GLU A 159 -17.32 -4.68 18.86
C GLU A 159 -17.28 -6.17 19.19
N LYS A 160 -16.47 -6.94 18.46
CA LYS A 160 -16.22 -8.36 18.65
C LYS A 160 -14.82 -8.68 18.12
N VAL A 161 -14.16 -9.64 18.75
CA VAL A 161 -12.87 -10.16 18.29
C VAL A 161 -13.10 -11.30 17.30
N HIS A 162 -12.55 -11.17 16.09
CA HIS A 162 -12.55 -12.20 15.05
C HIS A 162 -11.14 -12.76 14.82
N GLU A 163 -11.01 -13.80 14.00
CA GLU A 163 -9.73 -14.45 13.67
C GLU A 163 -8.72 -13.47 13.07
N LYS A 164 -9.19 -12.50 12.26
CA LYS A 164 -8.35 -11.42 11.71
C LYS A 164 -7.73 -10.56 12.81
N ASP A 165 -8.47 -10.30 13.88
CA ASP A 165 -8.05 -9.43 14.99
C ASP A 165 -7.04 -10.17 15.88
N VAL A 166 -7.26 -11.47 16.11
CA VAL A 166 -6.30 -12.35 16.79
C VAL A 166 -5.01 -12.48 15.99
N TYR A 167 -5.10 -12.68 14.67
CA TYR A 167 -3.92 -12.71 13.81
C TYR A 167 -3.16 -11.38 13.86
N LEU A 168 -3.87 -10.25 13.70
CA LEU A 168 -3.28 -8.92 13.73
C LEU A 168 -2.60 -8.63 15.08
N ALA A 169 -3.24 -9.00 16.20
CA ALA A 169 -2.66 -8.82 17.52
C ALA A 169 -1.37 -9.61 17.71
N ASN A 170 -1.36 -10.89 17.33
CA ASN A 170 -0.14 -11.71 17.33
C ASN A 170 0.95 -11.09 16.45
N ARG A 171 0.58 -10.71 15.23
CA ARG A 171 1.50 -10.16 14.24
C ARG A 171 2.15 -8.86 14.71
N LEU A 172 1.38 -7.96 15.32
CA LEU A 172 1.89 -6.71 15.90
C LEU A 172 2.93 -6.98 17.00
N MET A 173 2.72 -7.99 17.83
CA MET A 173 3.65 -8.34 18.93
C MET A 173 5.00 -8.89 18.43
N ASP A 174 5.12 -9.32 17.18
CA ASP A 174 6.42 -9.73 16.60
C ASP A 174 7.41 -8.56 16.49
N PHE A 175 6.88 -7.34 16.30
CA PHE A 175 7.70 -6.17 15.99
C PHE A 175 8.28 -5.52 17.24
N PRO A 176 9.61 -5.32 17.32
CA PRO A 176 10.25 -4.67 18.47
C PRO A 176 9.70 -3.27 18.78
N LYS A 177 9.26 -2.52 17.76
CA LYS A 177 8.69 -1.18 17.95
C LYS A 177 7.39 -1.19 18.75
N VAL A 178 6.54 -2.20 18.54
CA VAL A 178 5.29 -2.39 19.29
C VAL A 178 5.60 -2.87 20.71
N ARG A 179 6.58 -3.78 20.87
CA ARG A 179 7.00 -4.31 22.16
C ARG A 179 7.58 -3.29 23.15
N LYS A 180 7.85 -2.06 22.72
CA LYS A 180 8.25 -0.95 23.60
C LYS A 180 7.07 -0.29 24.33
N ASN A 181 5.84 -0.60 23.95
CA ASN A 181 4.63 -0.07 24.57
C ASN A 181 3.93 -1.19 25.35
N ASP A 182 4.26 -1.32 26.64
CA ASP A 182 3.77 -2.41 27.50
C ASP A 182 2.25 -2.42 27.61
N TYR A 183 1.62 -1.25 27.67
CA TYR A 183 0.17 -1.12 27.73
C TYR A 183 -0.49 -1.65 26.45
N LEU A 184 0.04 -1.28 25.27
CA LEU A 184 -0.44 -1.83 24.01
C LEU A 184 -0.22 -3.35 23.95
N ILE A 185 0.94 -3.86 24.38
CA ILE A 185 1.18 -5.31 24.42
C ILE A 185 0.18 -6.03 25.31
N TRP A 186 -0.18 -5.46 26.45
CA TRP A 186 -1.19 -6.03 27.33
C TRP A 186 -2.57 -6.11 26.65
N ILE A 187 -3.01 -5.03 26.00
CA ILE A 187 -4.25 -5.01 25.21
C ILE A 187 -4.21 -6.04 24.07
N LEU A 188 -3.10 -6.14 23.33
CA LEU A 188 -2.94 -7.11 22.25
C LEU A 188 -3.01 -8.56 22.76
N LYS A 189 -2.52 -8.83 23.99
CA LYS A 189 -2.68 -10.15 24.62
C LYS A 189 -4.15 -10.44 24.94
N GLU A 190 -4.92 -9.46 25.40
CA GLU A 190 -6.36 -9.66 25.63
C GLU A 190 -7.11 -9.99 24.33
N ILE A 191 -6.85 -9.22 23.26
CA ILE A 191 -7.43 -9.48 21.94
C ILE A 191 -7.05 -10.88 21.45
N ARG A 192 -5.79 -11.31 21.66
CA ARG A 192 -5.36 -12.67 21.29
C ARG A 192 -6.17 -13.77 21.99
N GLU A 193 -6.62 -13.53 23.22
CA GLU A 193 -7.48 -14.46 23.98
C GLU A 193 -8.98 -14.24 23.68
N TYR A 194 -9.33 -13.60 22.55
CA TYR A 194 -10.70 -13.27 22.13
C TYR A 194 -11.46 -12.35 23.10
N LYS A 195 -10.74 -11.54 23.90
CA LYS A 195 -11.35 -10.58 24.82
C LYS A 195 -11.37 -9.18 24.22
N ILE A 196 -12.50 -8.49 24.39
CA ILE A 196 -12.62 -7.07 24.09
C ILE A 196 -12.04 -6.30 25.28
N PRO A 197 -11.20 -5.27 25.06
CA PRO A 197 -10.72 -4.41 26.14
C PRO A 197 -11.86 -3.79 26.94
N SER A 198 -11.65 -3.58 28.24
CA SER A 198 -12.67 -3.02 29.13
C SER A 198 -12.99 -1.55 28.79
N ASN A 199 -14.11 -1.04 29.31
CA ASN A 199 -14.55 0.33 29.04
C ASN A 199 -13.54 1.40 29.47
N SER A 200 -12.80 1.18 30.57
CA SER A 200 -11.78 2.13 31.03
C SER A 200 -10.57 2.15 30.08
N GLU A 201 -10.19 0.99 29.55
CA GLU A 201 -9.10 0.84 28.59
C GLU A 201 -9.43 1.45 27.24
N LEU A 202 -10.63 1.16 26.74
CA LEU A 202 -11.15 1.79 25.53
C LEU A 202 -11.24 3.32 25.70
N SER A 203 -11.60 3.81 26.88
CA SER A 203 -11.62 5.25 27.18
C SER A 203 -10.23 5.88 27.15
N TYR A 204 -9.23 5.22 27.75
CA TYR A 204 -7.83 5.66 27.66
C TYR A 204 -7.32 5.67 26.21
N MET A 205 -7.61 4.62 25.44
CA MET A 205 -7.21 4.54 24.04
C MET A 205 -7.92 5.60 23.17
N ARG A 206 -9.20 5.88 23.42
CA ARG A 206 -9.92 6.98 22.74
C ARG A 206 -9.30 8.35 23.06
N LEU A 207 -8.86 8.58 24.30
CA LEU A 207 -8.14 9.81 24.64
C LEU A 207 -6.84 9.95 23.83
N LYS A 208 -6.05 8.88 23.74
CA LYS A 208 -4.82 8.85 22.93
C LYS A 208 -5.12 9.01 21.44
N LEU A 209 -6.15 8.33 20.94
CA LEU A 209 -6.61 8.45 19.57
C LEU A 209 -7.00 9.90 19.22
N ASN A 210 -7.73 10.59 20.11
CA ASN A 210 -8.12 11.98 19.89
C ASN A 210 -6.90 12.91 19.81
N MET A 211 -5.92 12.73 20.70
CA MET A 211 -4.66 13.49 20.65
C MET A 211 -3.90 13.25 19.34
N LEU A 212 -3.72 11.98 18.94
CA LEU A 212 -3.02 11.64 17.70
C LEU A 212 -3.78 12.11 16.46
N SER A 213 -5.12 12.06 16.49
CA SER A 213 -5.96 12.56 15.39
C SER A 213 -5.78 14.06 15.22
N ARG A 214 -5.65 14.79 16.33
CA ARG A 214 -5.32 16.21 16.28
C ARG A 214 -3.95 16.48 15.67
N GLU A 215 -2.93 15.77 16.14
CA GLU A 215 -1.57 15.91 15.61
C GLU A 215 -1.55 15.64 14.10
N ASP A 216 -2.31 14.66 13.64
CA ASP A 216 -2.49 14.35 12.23
C ASP A 216 -3.16 15.50 11.45
N GLU A 217 -4.21 16.12 11.99
CA GLU A 217 -4.82 17.31 11.38
C GLU A 217 -3.83 18.49 11.27
N LEU A 218 -3.04 18.72 12.32
CA LEU A 218 -2.08 19.84 12.38
C LEU A 218 -0.87 19.63 11.48
N PHE A 219 -0.32 18.41 11.48
CA PHE A 219 1.01 18.13 10.94
C PHE A 219 0.99 17.18 9.73
N GLY A 220 -0.16 16.64 9.33
CA GLY A 220 -0.26 15.69 8.21
C GLY A 220 0.26 16.22 6.87
N LYS A 221 0.30 17.55 6.70
CA LYS A 221 0.85 18.21 5.50
C LYS A 221 2.38 18.34 5.52
N ILE A 222 3.03 18.28 6.69
CA ILE A 222 4.46 18.54 6.83
C ILE A 222 5.25 17.43 6.12
N GLY A 223 6.28 17.81 5.35
CA GLY A 223 7.14 16.87 4.64
C GLY A 223 6.49 16.19 3.42
N MET A 224 5.24 16.53 3.09
CA MET A 224 4.57 16.03 1.90
C MET A 224 5.18 16.65 0.64
N ILE A 225 5.78 15.83 -0.23
CA ILE A 225 6.34 16.26 -1.52
C ILE A 225 5.47 15.72 -2.65
N SER A 226 4.70 16.60 -3.28
CA SER A 226 3.86 16.26 -4.42
C SER A 226 4.68 15.89 -5.65
N LYS A 227 4.17 14.95 -6.45
CA LYS A 227 4.71 14.62 -7.78
C LYS A 227 3.91 15.27 -8.92
N GLU A 228 3.00 16.19 -8.63
CA GLU A 228 2.11 16.83 -9.61
C GLU A 228 2.87 17.50 -10.76
N ASN A 229 3.95 18.23 -10.47
CA ASN A 229 4.78 18.85 -11.51
C ASN A 229 5.41 17.81 -12.45
N LYS A 230 5.85 16.67 -11.89
CA LYS A 230 6.38 15.55 -12.69
C LYS A 230 5.27 14.93 -13.53
N VAL A 231 4.06 14.76 -12.96
CA VAL A 231 2.87 14.27 -13.67
C VAL A 231 2.54 15.18 -14.85
N LYS A 232 2.35 16.49 -14.62
CA LYS A 232 2.08 17.50 -15.66
C LYS A 232 3.18 17.58 -16.73
N SER A 233 4.44 17.35 -16.35
CA SER A 233 5.53 17.28 -17.32
C SER A 233 5.42 16.05 -18.23
N GLN A 234 5.01 14.89 -17.69
CA GLN A 234 4.86 13.67 -18.49
C GLN A 234 3.63 13.71 -19.41
N THR A 235 2.54 14.42 -19.06
CA THR A 235 1.36 14.54 -19.93
C THR A 235 1.69 15.19 -21.28
N LYS A 236 2.67 16.11 -21.31
CA LYS A 236 3.13 16.78 -22.54
C LYS A 236 3.76 15.83 -23.56
N LYS A 237 4.15 14.61 -23.16
CA LYS A 237 4.74 13.61 -24.05
C LYS A 237 3.70 12.71 -24.70
N LEU A 238 2.43 12.80 -24.30
CA LEU A 238 1.35 11.97 -24.79
C LEU A 238 0.56 12.65 -25.92
N PRO A 239 0.02 11.89 -26.88
CA PRO A 239 -0.92 12.41 -27.88
C PRO A 239 -2.17 12.98 -27.21
N ASN A 240 -2.86 13.88 -27.90
CA ASN A 240 -4.07 14.52 -27.36
C ASN A 240 -5.26 13.57 -27.25
N GLN A 241 -5.35 12.58 -28.13
CA GLN A 241 -6.38 11.54 -28.11
C GLN A 241 -5.79 10.22 -27.62
N TYR A 242 -6.56 9.47 -26.85
CA TYR A 242 -6.14 8.14 -26.39
C TYR A 242 -6.20 7.16 -27.56
N ASN A 243 -5.05 6.62 -27.95
CA ASN A 243 -4.96 5.52 -28.91
C ASN A 243 -3.96 4.48 -28.40
N GLU A 244 -4.44 3.28 -28.07
CA GLU A 244 -3.62 2.24 -27.45
C GLU A 244 -2.41 1.86 -28.31
N ALA A 245 -2.60 1.62 -29.61
CA ALA A 245 -1.53 1.23 -30.50
C ALA A 245 -0.44 2.30 -30.64
N GLU A 246 -0.84 3.58 -30.69
CA GLU A 246 0.09 4.71 -30.67
C GLU A 246 0.86 4.78 -29.34
N LEU A 247 0.17 4.65 -28.21
CA LEU A 247 0.78 4.64 -26.89
C LEU A 247 1.74 3.47 -26.72
N TYR A 248 1.43 2.29 -27.25
CA TYR A 248 2.29 1.11 -27.18
C TYR A 248 3.60 1.29 -27.95
N ARG A 249 3.52 1.90 -29.16
CA ARG A 249 4.72 2.27 -29.94
C ARG A 249 5.53 3.34 -29.22
N LEU A 250 4.87 4.36 -28.67
CA LEU A 250 5.52 5.42 -27.90
C LEU A 250 6.21 4.87 -26.64
N ALA A 251 5.56 3.94 -25.93
CA ALA A 251 6.12 3.27 -24.76
C ALA A 251 7.40 2.51 -25.10
N GLY A 252 7.40 1.77 -26.22
CA GLY A 252 8.60 1.12 -26.71
C GLY A 252 9.72 2.10 -27.07
N LYS A 253 9.39 3.20 -27.77
CA LYS A 253 10.37 4.24 -28.15
C LYS A 253 11.01 4.90 -26.92
N ILE A 254 10.20 5.26 -25.92
CA ILE A 254 10.69 5.89 -24.69
C ILE A 254 11.50 4.90 -23.87
N GLY A 255 11.00 3.67 -23.68
CA GLY A 255 11.71 2.60 -22.99
C GLY A 255 13.10 2.37 -23.58
N LYS A 256 13.17 2.12 -24.90
CA LYS A 256 14.44 1.94 -25.62
C LYS A 256 15.43 3.09 -25.39
N LYS A 257 14.96 4.34 -25.41
CA LYS A 257 15.81 5.53 -25.19
C LYS A 257 16.28 5.65 -23.72
N SER A 258 15.50 5.12 -22.79
CA SER A 258 15.77 5.19 -21.36
C SER A 258 16.62 4.04 -20.83
N THR A 259 16.93 3.02 -21.63
CA THR A 259 17.64 1.80 -21.20
C THR A 259 18.87 1.49 -22.07
N THR A 260 19.66 2.51 -22.40
CA THR A 260 20.77 2.42 -23.37
C THR A 260 22.15 2.11 -22.76
N ASN A 261 22.31 2.20 -21.44
CA ASN A 261 23.62 2.08 -20.78
C ASN A 261 23.87 0.71 -20.13
N ASN A 262 23.00 -0.27 -20.36
CA ASN A 262 23.07 -1.63 -19.83
C ASN A 262 22.30 -2.61 -20.72
N SER A 263 22.59 -3.90 -20.57
CA SER A 263 21.99 -4.98 -21.35
C SER A 263 20.75 -5.60 -20.70
N PHE A 264 20.27 -5.07 -19.57
CA PHE A 264 19.18 -5.67 -18.80
C PHE A 264 17.82 -5.00 -19.05
N GLU A 265 17.73 -4.07 -20.00
CA GLU A 265 16.58 -3.18 -20.18
C GLU A 265 16.16 -2.42 -18.90
N ILE A 266 17.13 -2.08 -18.04
CA ILE A 266 16.88 -1.31 -16.81
C ILE A 266 17.07 0.18 -17.10
N ASP A 267 16.23 1.03 -16.52
CA ASP A 267 16.36 2.49 -16.63
C ASP A 267 17.80 2.95 -16.32
N ASN A 268 18.32 3.82 -17.19
CA ASN A 268 19.70 4.30 -17.18
C ASN A 268 20.11 4.88 -15.83
N HIS A 269 19.23 5.67 -15.20
CA HIS A 269 19.50 6.30 -13.90
C HIS A 269 19.49 5.25 -12.80
N PHE A 270 18.48 4.37 -12.78
CA PHE A 270 18.42 3.28 -11.82
C PHE A 270 19.66 2.38 -11.89
N TYR A 271 20.04 1.94 -13.09
CA TYR A 271 21.22 1.11 -13.30
C TYR A 271 22.50 1.80 -12.79
N THR A 272 22.72 3.05 -13.19
CA THR A 272 23.93 3.80 -12.81
C THR A 272 24.04 3.99 -11.29
N THR A 273 22.93 4.36 -10.65
CA THR A 273 22.92 4.74 -9.24
C THR A 273 22.84 3.54 -8.30
N ARG A 274 22.14 2.47 -8.69
CA ARG A 274 21.83 1.33 -7.80
C ARG A 274 22.60 0.06 -8.12
N LEU A 275 22.94 -0.19 -9.39
CA LEU A 275 23.42 -1.51 -9.83
C LEU A 275 24.87 -1.48 -10.33
N LYS A 276 25.26 -0.51 -11.16
CA LYS A 276 26.52 -0.50 -11.93
C LYS A 276 27.75 -0.82 -11.08
N LYS A 277 27.91 -0.16 -9.92
CA LYS A 277 29.08 -0.35 -9.03
C LYS A 277 29.16 -1.75 -8.42
N LYS A 278 28.03 -2.46 -8.29
CA LYS A 278 27.92 -3.76 -7.63
C LYS A 278 27.43 -4.87 -8.57
N ILE A 279 27.42 -4.63 -9.89
CA ILE A 279 26.75 -5.54 -10.84
C ILE A 279 27.26 -6.98 -10.75
N LYS A 280 28.56 -7.15 -10.50
CA LYS A 280 29.19 -8.48 -10.34
C LYS A 280 28.64 -9.26 -9.14
N THR A 281 28.26 -8.60 -8.04
CA THR A 281 27.77 -9.27 -6.82
C THR A 281 26.36 -9.83 -6.97
N PHE A 282 25.62 -9.40 -7.99
CA PHE A 282 24.24 -9.86 -8.21
C PHE A 282 24.16 -11.13 -9.06
N ARG A 283 25.24 -11.54 -9.75
CA ARG A 283 25.24 -12.74 -10.59
C ARG A 283 24.94 -13.97 -9.73
N GLY A 284 23.85 -14.66 -10.02
CA GLY A 284 23.42 -15.84 -9.24
C GLY A 284 22.97 -15.55 -7.80
N ALA A 285 22.86 -14.29 -7.38
CA ALA A 285 22.56 -13.93 -5.99
C ALA A 285 21.13 -14.28 -5.54
N GLN A 286 20.24 -14.63 -6.48
CA GLN A 286 18.83 -14.90 -6.21
C GLN A 286 18.43 -16.37 -6.44
N LYS A 287 19.40 -17.27 -6.68
CA LYS A 287 19.16 -18.71 -6.93
C LYS A 287 18.36 -19.43 -5.84
N HIS A 288 18.46 -18.96 -4.61
CA HIS A 288 17.81 -19.58 -3.44
C HIS A 288 16.66 -18.74 -2.87
N ILE A 289 16.26 -17.67 -3.56
CA ILE A 289 15.08 -16.91 -3.17
C ILE A 289 13.83 -17.72 -3.53
N ASP A 290 12.88 -17.76 -2.60
CA ASP A 290 11.59 -18.41 -2.79
C ASP A 290 10.47 -17.55 -2.20
N TYR A 291 9.49 -17.20 -3.03
CA TYR A 291 8.33 -16.38 -2.67
C TYR A 291 7.07 -17.20 -2.41
N ARG A 292 7.14 -18.54 -2.49
CA ARG A 292 6.00 -19.43 -2.28
C ARG A 292 5.65 -19.62 -0.81
N TYR A 293 6.58 -19.28 0.09
CA TYR A 293 6.46 -19.52 1.52
C TYR A 293 6.72 -18.25 2.32
N SER A 294 5.69 -17.69 2.96
CA SER A 294 5.82 -16.39 3.64
C SER A 294 4.69 -16.11 4.64
N PRO A 295 5.00 -15.43 5.76
CA PRO A 295 3.97 -14.77 6.58
C PRO A 295 3.13 -13.77 5.79
N GLU A 296 3.68 -13.19 4.71
CA GLU A 296 3.01 -12.18 3.88
C GLU A 296 1.70 -12.69 3.27
N TYR A 297 1.51 -14.00 3.07
CA TYR A 297 0.22 -14.54 2.63
C TYR A 297 -0.91 -14.32 3.64
N SER A 298 -0.58 -14.35 4.93
CA SER A 298 -1.55 -14.07 6.00
C SER A 298 -1.65 -12.58 6.31
N ASP A 299 -0.55 -11.81 6.18
CA ASP A 299 -0.61 -10.35 6.19
C ASP A 299 -1.48 -9.84 5.01
N PHE A 300 -1.45 -10.52 3.86
CA PHE A 300 -2.32 -10.28 2.72
C PHE A 300 -3.78 -10.63 3.01
N GLN A 301 -4.01 -11.74 3.72
CA GLN A 301 -5.35 -12.08 4.18
C GLN A 301 -5.97 -10.98 5.04
N LEU A 302 -5.19 -10.28 5.89
CA LEU A 302 -5.70 -9.12 6.63
C LEU A 302 -6.23 -8.04 5.69
N ALA A 303 -5.49 -7.69 4.64
CA ALA A 303 -5.93 -6.70 3.67
C ALA A 303 -7.22 -7.14 2.95
N LEU A 304 -7.32 -8.42 2.56
CA LEU A 304 -8.54 -8.98 1.96
C LEU A 304 -9.75 -8.90 2.89
N ASN A 305 -9.58 -9.24 4.18
CA ASN A 305 -10.63 -9.10 5.17
C ASN A 305 -11.12 -7.65 5.26
N GLN A 306 -10.23 -6.67 5.35
CA GLN A 306 -10.61 -5.25 5.44
C GLN A 306 -11.32 -4.75 4.17
N LEU A 307 -10.87 -5.18 2.99
CA LEU A 307 -11.53 -4.83 1.72
C LEU A 307 -12.94 -5.44 1.63
N ALA A 308 -13.10 -6.67 2.12
CA ALA A 308 -14.38 -7.35 2.14
C ALA A 308 -15.37 -6.75 3.17
N ASP A 309 -14.89 -6.32 4.34
CA ASP A 309 -15.71 -5.60 5.33
C ASP A 309 -16.27 -4.29 4.76
N GLU A 310 -15.47 -3.62 3.92
CA GLU A 310 -15.90 -2.42 3.18
C GLU A 310 -16.72 -2.76 1.93
N ARG A 311 -16.87 -4.04 1.56
CA ARG A 311 -17.50 -4.46 0.30
C ARG A 311 -16.90 -3.71 -0.90
N ALA A 312 -15.59 -3.44 -0.84
CA ALA A 312 -14.85 -2.78 -1.89
C ALA A 312 -14.70 -3.71 -3.08
N GLU A 313 -14.81 -3.19 -4.30
CA GLU A 313 -14.51 -3.93 -5.52
C GLU A 313 -13.05 -3.69 -5.88
N VAL A 314 -12.26 -4.75 -6.08
CA VAL A 314 -10.80 -4.62 -6.12
C VAL A 314 -10.25 -5.23 -7.40
N LEU A 315 -9.44 -4.47 -8.15
CA LEU A 315 -8.59 -4.99 -9.21
C LEU A 315 -7.19 -5.26 -8.66
N PHE A 316 -6.78 -6.53 -8.67
CA PHE A 316 -5.43 -6.93 -8.32
C PHE A 316 -4.52 -6.94 -9.54
N ILE A 317 -3.29 -6.45 -9.40
CA ILE A 317 -2.27 -6.45 -10.47
C ILE A 317 -1.06 -7.24 -9.98
N LEU A 318 -0.69 -8.30 -10.72
CA LEU A 318 0.49 -9.12 -10.44
C LEU A 318 1.59 -8.79 -11.46
N PRO A 319 2.61 -7.97 -11.13
CA PRO A 319 3.69 -7.66 -12.05
C PRO A 319 4.66 -8.84 -12.21
N PRO A 320 5.33 -8.97 -13.38
CA PRO A 320 6.43 -9.89 -13.55
C PRO A 320 7.72 -9.37 -12.88
N VAL A 321 8.80 -10.13 -13.01
CA VAL A 321 10.17 -9.65 -12.80
C VAL A 321 10.82 -9.48 -14.16
N ASN A 322 11.71 -8.48 -14.32
CA ASN A 322 12.46 -8.30 -15.56
C ASN A 322 13.26 -9.58 -15.90
N LYS A 323 13.06 -10.11 -17.10
CA LYS A 323 13.65 -11.39 -17.58
C LYS A 323 15.18 -11.39 -17.59
N GLU A 324 15.78 -10.36 -18.15
CA GLU A 324 17.25 -10.25 -18.22
C GLU A 324 17.85 -10.19 -16.81
N TRP A 325 17.17 -9.48 -15.91
CA TRP A 325 17.55 -9.43 -14.51
C TRP A 325 17.40 -10.77 -13.81
N SER A 326 16.24 -11.44 -13.92
CA SER A 326 16.02 -12.74 -13.27
C SER A 326 16.98 -13.81 -13.80
N THR A 327 17.28 -13.78 -15.10
CA THR A 327 18.28 -14.66 -15.72
C THR A 327 19.67 -14.43 -15.13
N TYR A 328 20.09 -13.16 -15.04
CA TYR A 328 21.40 -12.80 -14.49
C TYR A 328 21.56 -13.16 -13.00
N THR A 329 20.51 -12.92 -12.21
CA THR A 329 20.52 -13.21 -10.77
C THR A 329 20.20 -14.65 -10.43
N GLY A 330 19.68 -15.44 -11.38
CA GLY A 330 19.24 -16.82 -11.19
C GLY A 330 17.90 -16.95 -10.46
N LEU A 331 17.06 -15.91 -10.45
CA LEU A 331 15.72 -15.98 -9.87
C LEU A 331 14.82 -16.90 -10.70
N SER A 332 14.21 -17.89 -10.06
CA SER A 332 13.44 -18.93 -10.75
C SER A 332 12.08 -18.45 -11.24
N GLU A 333 11.84 -18.53 -12.55
CA GLU A 333 10.53 -18.29 -13.16
C GLU A 333 9.48 -19.33 -12.75
N LYS A 334 9.90 -20.59 -12.56
CA LYS A 334 9.00 -21.63 -12.03
C LYS A 334 8.50 -21.25 -10.65
N MET A 335 9.39 -20.70 -9.80
CA MET A 335 9.02 -20.22 -8.48
C MET A 335 8.06 -19.02 -8.56
N LEU A 336 8.30 -18.06 -9.46
CA LEU A 336 7.40 -16.92 -9.67
C LEU A 336 6.00 -17.35 -10.15
N ARG A 337 5.91 -18.35 -11.04
CA ARG A 337 4.62 -18.96 -11.42
C ARG A 337 3.93 -19.65 -10.25
N GLY A 338 4.68 -20.35 -9.41
CA GLY A 338 4.15 -20.95 -8.17
C GLY A 338 3.61 -19.89 -7.20
N PHE A 339 4.30 -18.77 -7.05
CA PHE A 339 3.81 -17.61 -6.29
C PHE A 339 2.48 -17.10 -6.87
N ALA A 340 2.42 -16.85 -8.19
CA ALA A 340 1.21 -16.35 -8.85
C ALA A 340 0.03 -17.31 -8.67
N LYS A 341 0.24 -18.61 -8.88
CA LYS A 341 -0.78 -19.65 -8.65
C LYS A 341 -1.35 -19.58 -7.23
N LYS A 342 -0.48 -19.45 -6.23
CA LYS A 342 -0.88 -19.43 -4.81
C LYS A 342 -1.65 -18.16 -4.43
N VAL A 343 -1.20 -16.99 -4.88
CA VAL A 343 -1.93 -15.72 -4.66
C VAL A 343 -3.28 -15.73 -5.36
N ARG A 344 -3.34 -16.17 -6.62
CA ARG A 344 -4.59 -16.30 -7.38
C ARG A 344 -5.59 -17.20 -6.69
N TYR A 345 -5.14 -18.37 -6.22
CA TYR A 345 -6.00 -19.26 -5.44
C TYR A 345 -6.60 -18.58 -4.21
N GLN A 346 -5.78 -17.89 -3.41
CA GLN A 346 -6.25 -17.18 -2.23
C GLN A 346 -7.27 -16.09 -2.57
N LEU A 347 -7.11 -15.41 -3.70
CA LEU A 347 -8.05 -14.41 -4.19
C LEU A 347 -9.37 -15.06 -4.66
N GLU A 348 -9.28 -16.00 -5.60
CA GLU A 348 -10.42 -16.58 -6.31
C GLU A 348 -11.28 -17.47 -5.40
N ASP A 349 -10.68 -18.25 -4.49
CA ASP A 349 -11.40 -19.05 -3.47
C ASP A 349 -12.31 -18.19 -2.60
N GLN A 350 -12.00 -16.91 -2.45
CA GLN A 350 -12.73 -15.96 -1.62
C GLN A 350 -13.63 -15.00 -2.42
N GLY A 351 -13.67 -15.14 -3.75
CA GLY A 351 -14.52 -14.33 -4.64
C GLY A 351 -13.87 -13.06 -5.20
N PHE A 352 -12.56 -12.87 -5.04
CA PHE A 352 -11.83 -11.77 -5.68
C PHE A 352 -11.34 -12.18 -7.07
N THR A 353 -12.13 -11.88 -8.11
CA THR A 353 -11.90 -12.40 -9.47
C THR A 353 -11.30 -11.39 -10.46
N ASN A 354 -11.27 -10.10 -10.12
CA ASN A 354 -10.67 -9.08 -10.98
C ASN A 354 -9.14 -9.09 -10.80
N ILE A 355 -8.44 -9.90 -11.61
CA ILE A 355 -6.98 -10.11 -11.49
C ILE A 355 -6.31 -9.88 -12.85
N ALA A 356 -5.54 -8.80 -12.95
CA ALA A 356 -4.62 -8.56 -14.05
C ALA A 356 -3.27 -9.26 -13.75
N ASP A 357 -3.15 -10.51 -14.19
CA ASP A 357 -1.92 -11.29 -14.05
C ASP A 357 -0.95 -11.04 -15.20
N PHE A 358 0.13 -10.32 -14.91
CA PHE A 358 1.20 -10.05 -15.87
C PHE A 358 2.46 -10.89 -15.62
N THR A 359 2.40 -11.91 -14.77
CA THR A 359 3.57 -12.75 -14.47
C THR A 359 4.06 -13.54 -15.70
N GLY A 360 3.22 -13.71 -16.73
CA GLY A 360 3.61 -14.27 -18.03
C GLY A 360 4.24 -13.26 -19.01
N GLN A 361 4.28 -11.96 -18.69
CA GLN A 361 4.77 -10.89 -19.58
C GLN A 361 6.28 -10.63 -19.45
N VAL A 362 7.05 -11.61 -18.96
CA VAL A 362 8.48 -11.46 -18.66
C VAL A 362 9.33 -11.08 -19.88
N ASP A 363 8.97 -11.59 -21.06
CA ASP A 363 9.71 -11.38 -22.31
C ASP A 363 9.22 -10.16 -23.11
N THR A 364 8.27 -9.38 -22.58
CA THR A 364 7.76 -8.18 -23.25
C THR A 364 8.76 -7.03 -23.05
N PRO A 365 9.39 -6.50 -24.12
CA PRO A 365 10.40 -5.46 -23.98
C PRO A 365 9.85 -4.22 -23.31
N TYR A 366 10.61 -3.58 -22.42
CA TYR A 366 10.23 -2.35 -21.72
C TYR A 366 8.95 -2.46 -20.87
N PHE A 367 8.51 -3.69 -20.54
CA PHE A 367 7.39 -3.92 -19.63
C PHE A 367 7.74 -3.45 -18.22
N MET A 368 8.98 -3.69 -17.78
CA MET A 368 9.52 -3.26 -16.50
C MET A 368 10.38 -2.00 -16.67
N ALA A 369 10.34 -1.08 -15.70
CA ALA A 369 11.22 0.10 -15.67
C ALA A 369 12.60 -0.24 -15.12
N ASP A 370 12.64 -1.21 -14.22
CA ASP A 370 13.84 -1.68 -13.55
C ASP A 370 13.70 -3.17 -13.24
N THR A 371 14.34 -3.65 -12.16
CA THR A 371 14.35 -5.06 -11.80
C THR A 371 12.96 -5.61 -11.46
N ILE A 372 12.08 -4.81 -10.86
CA ILE A 372 10.83 -5.29 -10.23
C ILE A 372 9.62 -4.36 -10.39
N HIS A 373 9.78 -3.12 -10.85
CA HIS A 373 8.66 -2.19 -10.98
C HIS A 373 8.15 -2.11 -12.43
N LEU A 374 6.82 -2.05 -12.58
CA LEU A 374 6.17 -1.78 -13.87
C LEU A 374 6.76 -0.51 -14.51
N GLY A 375 7.01 -0.61 -15.81
CA GLY A 375 7.58 0.44 -16.64
C GLY A 375 6.63 0.88 -17.74
N TRP A 376 7.19 1.31 -18.86
CA TRP A 376 6.43 1.97 -19.92
C TRP A 376 5.30 1.10 -20.45
N ARG A 377 5.63 -0.06 -21.04
CA ARG A 377 4.60 -0.97 -21.59
C ARG A 377 3.82 -1.69 -20.49
N GLY A 378 4.44 -1.93 -19.33
CA GLY A 378 3.76 -2.56 -18.19
C GLY A 378 2.64 -1.70 -17.62
N TRP A 379 2.87 -0.39 -17.45
CA TRP A 379 1.81 0.52 -17.03
C TRP A 379 0.72 0.69 -18.08
N LEU A 380 1.06 0.71 -19.37
CA LEU A 380 0.04 0.74 -20.43
C LEU A 380 -0.80 -0.53 -20.46
N ALA A 381 -0.19 -1.71 -20.24
CA ALA A 381 -0.92 -2.97 -20.11
C ALA A 381 -1.83 -2.96 -18.88
N ALA A 382 -1.34 -2.47 -17.73
CA ALA A 382 -2.16 -2.28 -16.54
C ALA A 382 -3.33 -1.31 -16.80
N ASP A 383 -3.11 -0.26 -17.59
CA ASP A 383 -4.16 0.70 -17.96
C ASP A 383 -5.32 0.04 -18.73
N GLN A 384 -5.04 -0.98 -19.55
CA GLN A 384 -6.09 -1.74 -20.28
C GLN A 384 -7.01 -2.51 -19.34
N TRP A 385 -6.60 -2.74 -18.09
CA TRP A 385 -7.45 -3.34 -17.05
C TRP A 385 -8.04 -2.27 -16.14
N ILE A 386 -7.23 -1.31 -15.71
CA ILE A 386 -7.61 -0.25 -14.76
C ILE A 386 -8.71 0.64 -15.35
N ALA A 387 -8.54 1.13 -16.59
CA ALA A 387 -9.47 2.09 -17.17
C ALA A 387 -10.90 1.52 -17.36
N PRO A 388 -11.10 0.34 -17.99
CA PRO A 388 -12.44 -0.26 -18.07
C PRO A 388 -12.97 -0.62 -16.69
N PHE A 389 -12.16 -1.24 -15.83
CA PHE A 389 -12.55 -1.55 -14.45
C PHE A 389 -13.08 -0.31 -13.72
N LEU A 390 -12.41 0.84 -13.78
CA LEU A 390 -12.85 2.05 -13.06
C LEU A 390 -14.04 2.76 -13.74
N LYS A 391 -14.30 2.51 -15.03
CA LYS A 391 -15.43 3.08 -15.76
C LYS A 391 -16.72 2.30 -15.56
N GLU A 392 -16.62 0.98 -15.42
CA GLU A 392 -17.77 0.10 -15.23
C GLU A 392 -18.53 0.45 -13.95
N LYS A 393 -19.86 0.43 -14.01
CA LYS A 393 -20.68 0.50 -12.79
C LYS A 393 -20.82 -0.91 -12.24
N PRO A 394 -20.61 -1.15 -10.93
CA PRO A 394 -20.84 -2.46 -10.34
C PRO A 394 -22.30 -2.86 -10.57
N ILE A 395 -22.51 -4.03 -11.18
CA ILE A 395 -23.86 -4.60 -11.41
C ILE A 395 -24.51 -4.95 -10.06
N SER A 396 -23.69 -5.38 -9.10
CA SER A 396 -24.08 -5.63 -7.70
C SER A 396 -22.85 -5.53 -6.78
N PRO A 397 -23.02 -5.23 -5.48
CA PRO A 397 -21.91 -5.31 -4.52
C PRO A 397 -21.25 -6.70 -4.53
N PRO A 398 -19.92 -6.78 -4.44
CA PRO A 398 -19.24 -8.07 -4.43
C PRO A 398 -19.64 -8.88 -3.18
N LYS A 399 -19.75 -10.20 -3.35
CA LYS A 399 -20.02 -11.14 -2.26
C LYS A 399 -18.76 -11.96 -2.03
N TYR A 400 -18.00 -11.58 -1.00
CA TYR A 400 -16.79 -12.30 -0.62
C TYR A 400 -17.09 -13.39 0.40
N LYS A 401 -16.45 -14.54 0.24
CA LYS A 401 -16.50 -15.66 1.19
C LYS A 401 -15.12 -15.83 1.81
N LEU A 402 -14.84 -15.04 2.84
CA LEU A 402 -13.55 -15.06 3.50
C LEU A 402 -13.31 -16.39 4.21
N ASN A 403 -12.06 -16.86 4.17
CA ASN A 403 -11.67 -18.13 4.76
C ASN A 403 -10.48 -17.96 5.72
N SER A 404 -10.71 -18.26 7.01
CA SER A 404 -9.70 -18.10 8.06
C SER A 404 -8.51 -19.05 7.91
N GLN A 405 -8.61 -20.10 7.07
CA GLN A 405 -7.47 -20.99 6.76
C GLN A 405 -6.25 -20.21 6.24
N PHE A 406 -6.48 -19.09 5.56
CA PHE A 406 -5.43 -18.25 4.99
C PHE A 406 -4.62 -17.46 6.04
N PHE A 407 -5.05 -17.44 7.31
CA PHE A 407 -4.24 -16.95 8.43
C PHE A 407 -3.29 -17.99 9.01
N THR A 408 -3.41 -19.26 8.63
CA THR A 408 -2.65 -20.35 9.26
C THR A 408 -1.21 -20.43 8.75
N LYS A 409 -0.30 -20.94 9.60
CA LYS A 409 1.06 -21.30 9.17
C LYS A 409 1.05 -22.36 8.06
N ASN A 410 0.05 -23.24 8.04
CA ASN A 410 -0.11 -24.24 6.98
C ASN A 410 -0.28 -23.55 5.62
N TRP A 411 -1.16 -22.55 5.50
CA TRP A 411 -1.27 -21.79 4.26
C TRP A 411 0.03 -21.05 3.92
N GLN A 412 0.64 -20.37 4.90
CA GLN A 412 1.92 -19.67 4.70
C GLN A 412 3.02 -20.58 4.15
N GLN A 413 3.03 -21.86 4.54
CA GLN A 413 4.04 -22.85 4.13
C GLN A 413 3.56 -23.85 3.06
N MET A 414 2.31 -23.75 2.59
CA MET A 414 1.74 -24.68 1.60
C MET A 414 2.50 -24.59 0.27
N ASN A 415 2.84 -25.73 -0.31
CA ASN A 415 3.43 -25.79 -1.65
C ASN A 415 2.34 -25.51 -2.69
N PRO A 416 2.51 -24.52 -3.59
CA PRO A 416 1.52 -24.23 -4.63
C PRO A 416 1.17 -25.43 -5.53
N ASP A 417 2.06 -26.41 -5.66
CA ASP A 417 1.81 -27.62 -6.46
C ASP A 417 0.76 -28.54 -5.82
N GLU A 418 0.52 -28.43 -4.51
CA GLU A 418 -0.46 -29.23 -3.74
C GLU A 418 -1.86 -28.63 -3.73
N ILE A 419 -2.01 -27.39 -4.23
CA ILE A 419 -3.31 -26.72 -4.33
C ILE A 419 -4.17 -27.48 -5.34
N LYS A 420 -5.26 -28.09 -4.85
CA LYS A 420 -6.24 -28.86 -5.64
C LYS A 420 -7.30 -27.91 -6.21
N GLY A 421 -7.55 -28.01 -7.52
CA GLY A 421 -8.55 -27.24 -8.25
C GLY A 421 -8.04 -26.80 -9.63
N GLU A 422 -8.88 -26.92 -10.66
CA GLU A 422 -8.61 -26.31 -11.97
C GLU A 422 -9.03 -24.84 -11.93
N TYR A 423 -8.16 -23.95 -12.42
CA TYR A 423 -8.47 -22.53 -12.57
C TYR A 423 -9.14 -22.31 -13.93
N LYS A 424 -10.22 -21.53 -13.95
CA LYS A 424 -10.83 -21.06 -15.21
C LYS A 424 -10.14 -19.81 -15.72
#